data_AF-A0A1T4RAF8-F1
#
_entry.id   AF-A0A1T4RAF8-F1
#
_cell.length_a   1.000
_cell.length_b   1.000
_cell.length_c   1.000
_cell.angle_alpha   90.00
_cell.angle_beta   90.00
_cell.angle_gamma   90.00
#
_symmetry.space_group_name_H-M   'P 1'
#
loop_
_entity.id
_entity.type
_entity.pdbx_description
1 polymer ?
#
loop_
_entity_poly.entity_id
_entity_poly.type
_entity_poly.pdbx_seq_one_letter_code
_entity_poly.pdbx_strand_id
1 'polypeptide(L)'
;NKYQEYKYFKRDVLLKSIKELNKIDKNYEYSFEEKRLGRKVNEIKFIRTEKNTIDISSEPQMSEKLLNAITKARKNQYIDSVYSQKALDTILTMYEEKDIIKGLNELYKYNSEIKNFSKILISKIEDIKNSKLENLKKKKEKKQEPIEESINSTEPIESNLEMEKEKISFLILQSKHSMTQRLNLMTQLVEIHSLEKLLEFKNKI
;
A
#
# COMPACT_ATOMS: atom_id res chain seq x y z
N ASN A 1 20.27 46.20 22.97
CA ASN A 1 19.36 45.69 21.92
C ASN A 1 20.14 45.32 20.66
N LYS A 2 20.76 44.13 20.61
CA LYS A 2 21.76 43.77 19.59
C LYS A 2 21.15 43.24 18.28
N TYR A 3 19.90 42.76 18.31
CA TYR A 3 19.15 42.26 17.15
C TYR A 3 17.69 42.72 17.21
N GLN A 4 17.44 44.01 16.99
CA GLN A 4 16.08 44.57 17.09
C GLN A 4 15.14 44.08 15.98
N GLU A 5 15.66 43.80 14.79
CA GLU A 5 14.86 43.24 13.71
C GLU A 5 15.05 41.72 13.61
N TYR A 6 13.93 41.03 13.45
CA TYR A 6 13.90 39.58 13.30
C TYR A 6 14.80 39.07 12.16
N LYS A 7 14.94 39.82 11.06
CA LYS A 7 15.79 39.42 9.93
C LYS A 7 17.26 39.27 10.33
N TYR A 8 17.77 40.15 11.20
CA TYR A 8 19.15 40.10 11.68
C TYR A 8 19.31 39.00 12.74
N PHE A 9 18.33 38.85 13.63
CA PHE A 9 18.30 37.73 14.58
C PHE A 9 18.29 36.37 13.88
N LYS A 10 17.46 36.22 12.84
CA LYS A 10 17.37 35.00 12.02
C LYS A 10 18.70 34.66 11.37
N ARG A 11 19.31 35.63 10.68
CA ARG A 11 20.55 35.45 9.92
C ARG A 11 21.76 35.21 10.80
N ASP A 12 21.92 36.04 11.82
CA ASP A 12 23.20 36.15 12.55
C ASP A 12 23.23 35.29 13.81
N VAL A 13 22.07 34.86 14.32
CA VAL A 13 21.96 34.00 15.51
C VAL A 13 21.33 32.66 15.13
N LEU A 14 20.02 32.63 14.85
CA LEU A 14 19.24 31.40 14.66
C LEU A 14 19.86 30.42 13.66
N LEU A 15 20.11 30.86 12.43
CA LEU A 15 20.66 29.99 11.38
C LEU A 15 22.06 29.49 11.71
N LYS A 16 22.89 30.33 12.34
CA LYS A 16 24.25 29.95 12.73
C LYS A 16 24.23 28.94 13.87
N SER A 17 23.42 29.21 14.90
CA SER A 17 23.28 28.33 16.05
C SER A 17 22.71 26.96 15.67
N ILE A 18 21.67 26.90 14.83
CA ILE A 18 21.11 25.63 14.35
C ILE A 18 22.13 24.85 13.52
N LYS A 19 22.87 25.52 12.63
CA LYS A 19 23.93 24.88 11.85
C LYS A 19 25.03 24.30 12.74
N GLU A 20 25.41 25.01 13.80
CA GLU A 20 26.40 24.55 14.76
C GLU A 20 25.90 23.38 15.61
N LEU A 21 24.66 23.44 16.11
CA LEU A 21 24.00 22.34 16.82
C LEU A 21 23.96 21.07 15.94
N ASN A 22 23.57 21.22 14.68
CA ASN A 22 23.55 20.10 13.73
C ASN A 22 24.94 19.59 13.35
N LYS A 23 26.01 20.35 13.58
CA LYS A 23 27.38 19.90 13.37
C LYS A 23 27.90 19.11 14.58
N ILE A 24 27.51 19.51 15.79
CA ILE A 24 28.01 18.94 17.05
C ILE A 24 27.20 17.68 17.43
N ASP A 25 25.88 17.77 17.36
CA ASP A 25 25.00 16.68 17.76
C ASP A 25 24.92 15.61 16.66
N LYS A 26 25.30 14.38 17.01
CA LYS A 26 25.29 13.23 16.11
C LYS A 26 23.99 12.45 16.16
N ASN A 27 23.20 12.63 17.22
CA ASN A 27 21.99 11.86 17.50
C ASN A 27 20.73 12.60 17.07
N TYR A 28 20.78 13.93 17.00
CA TYR A 28 19.63 14.74 16.64
C TYR A 28 19.94 15.77 15.55
N GLU A 29 18.92 16.08 14.76
CA GLU A 29 18.85 17.20 13.85
C GLU A 29 17.83 18.21 14.38
N TYR A 30 18.23 19.47 14.35
CA TYR A 30 17.49 20.59 14.89
C TYR A 30 17.08 21.49 13.72
N SER A 31 15.84 21.94 13.73
CA SER A 31 15.28 22.90 12.78
C SER A 31 14.28 23.82 13.48
N PHE A 32 13.69 24.75 12.76
CA PHE A 32 12.67 25.62 13.32
C PHE A 32 11.65 26.06 12.27
N GLU A 33 10.43 26.30 12.74
CA GLU A 33 9.33 26.86 11.97
C GLU A 33 8.93 28.23 12.52
N GLU A 34 8.54 29.12 11.62
CA GLU A 34 8.11 30.48 11.95
C GLU A 34 6.60 30.57 11.89
N LYS A 35 5.97 30.93 13.00
CA LYS A 35 4.54 31.22 13.03
C LYS A 35 4.33 32.73 12.92
N ARG A 36 3.72 33.13 11.82
CA ARG A 36 3.50 34.54 11.48
C ARG A 36 2.12 34.98 11.92
N LEU A 37 2.04 36.20 12.45
CA LEU A 37 0.79 36.91 12.66
C LEU A 37 0.77 38.08 11.67
N GLY A 38 0.10 37.87 10.54
CA GLY A 38 0.17 38.78 9.39
C GLY A 38 1.60 38.86 8.82
N ARG A 39 2.16 40.07 8.74
CA ARG A 39 3.51 40.30 8.16
C ARG A 39 4.65 40.02 9.15
N LYS A 40 4.38 40.00 10.45
CA LYS A 40 5.39 39.82 11.51
C LYS A 40 5.48 38.35 11.93
N VAL A 41 6.69 37.91 12.27
CA VAL A 41 6.89 36.62 12.95
C VAL A 41 6.52 36.83 14.41
N ASN A 42 5.61 36.01 14.92
CA ASN A 42 5.11 36.10 16.31
C ASN A 42 5.81 35.09 17.20
N GLU A 43 5.95 33.86 16.71
CA GLU A 43 6.50 32.73 17.45
C GLU A 43 7.47 31.94 16.57
N ILE A 44 8.43 31.29 17.22
CA ILE A 44 9.36 30.34 16.61
C ILE A 44 9.18 29.02 17.33
N LYS A 45 8.86 27.97 16.57
CA LYS A 45 8.77 26.61 17.07
C LYS A 45 10.06 25.89 16.70
N PHE A 46 10.83 25.46 17.70
CA PHE A 46 11.99 24.61 17.47
C PHE A 46 11.57 23.15 17.35
N ILE A 47 12.19 22.44 16.41
CA ILE A 47 11.93 21.05 16.10
C ILE A 47 13.23 20.28 16.28
N ARG A 48 13.14 19.10 16.89
CA ARG A 48 14.24 18.17 17.07
C ARG A 48 13.83 16.80 16.54
N THR A 49 14.57 16.28 15.59
CA THR A 49 14.40 14.95 14.99
C THR A 49 15.63 14.08 15.29
N GLU A 50 15.48 12.77 15.35
CA GLU A 50 16.62 11.86 15.55
C GLU A 50 17.37 11.67 14.23
N LYS A 51 18.70 11.85 14.25
CA LYS A 51 19.59 11.46 13.15
C LYS A 51 19.76 9.95 13.22
N ASN A 52 19.35 9.25 12.16
CA ASN A 52 19.36 7.78 12.00
C ASN A 52 18.08 7.05 12.40
N THR A 53 17.01 7.73 12.77
CA THR A 53 15.69 7.17 12.43
C THR A 53 15.55 7.30 10.92
N ILE A 54 15.50 6.16 10.23
CA ILE A 54 14.83 6.08 8.92
C ILE A 54 13.53 6.84 9.10
N ASP A 55 13.35 7.90 8.32
CA ASP A 55 12.18 8.73 8.41
C ASP A 55 10.95 7.93 7.95
N ILE A 56 10.36 7.18 8.87
CA ILE A 56 9.02 6.61 8.72
C ILE A 56 7.95 7.72 8.90
N SER A 57 8.34 9.01 8.87
CA SER A 57 7.41 10.13 8.61
C SER A 57 7.19 10.40 7.12
N SER A 58 7.65 9.51 6.23
CA SER A 58 6.66 9.07 5.25
C SER A 58 5.69 8.15 5.99
N GLU A 59 4.69 8.76 6.67
CA GLU A 59 3.37 8.12 6.64
C GLU A 59 3.21 7.62 5.21
N PRO A 60 2.84 6.37 4.93
CA PRO A 60 2.53 5.98 3.57
C PRO A 60 1.46 6.96 3.13
N GLN A 61 1.86 8.00 2.39
CA GLN A 61 0.98 9.09 2.03
C GLN A 61 0.09 8.44 0.99
N MET A 62 -1.04 7.92 1.49
CA MET A 62 -2.10 7.42 0.65
C MET A 62 -2.31 8.49 -0.40
N SER A 63 -2.28 8.08 -1.67
CA SER A 63 -2.50 9.04 -2.73
C SER A 63 -3.80 9.79 -2.48
N GLU A 64 -3.86 11.05 -2.90
CA GLU A 64 -5.09 11.85 -2.77
C GLU A 64 -6.30 11.12 -3.38
N LYS A 65 -6.07 10.31 -4.43
CA LYS A 65 -7.09 9.46 -5.05
C LYS A 65 -7.57 8.35 -4.12
N LEU A 66 -6.67 7.68 -3.42
CA LEU A 66 -7.02 6.67 -2.44
C LEU A 66 -7.79 7.27 -1.26
N LEU A 67 -7.32 8.41 -0.73
CA LEU A 67 -8.00 9.10 0.37
C LEU A 67 -9.42 9.53 -0.01
N ASN A 68 -9.60 10.04 -1.23
CA ASN A 68 -10.91 10.38 -1.78
C ASN A 68 -11.81 9.15 -1.93
N ALA A 69 -11.27 8.01 -2.37
CA ALA A 69 -12.01 6.76 -2.51
C ALA A 69 -12.48 6.20 -1.15
N ILE A 70 -11.60 6.25 -0.13
CA ILE A 70 -11.93 5.86 1.25
C ILE A 70 -13.05 6.74 1.79
N THR A 71 -12.87 8.06 1.69
CA THR A 71 -13.85 9.03 2.18
C THR A 71 -15.21 8.83 1.52
N LYS A 72 -15.22 8.55 0.21
CA LYS A 72 -16.44 8.25 -0.53
C LYS A 72 -17.08 6.95 -0.07
N ALA A 73 -16.32 5.86 0.08
CA ALA A 73 -16.83 4.58 0.55
C ALA A 73 -17.44 4.69 1.95
N ARG A 74 -16.79 5.44 2.85
CA ARG A 74 -17.24 5.71 4.22
C ARG A 74 -18.46 6.63 4.34
N LYS A 75 -18.93 7.26 3.26
CA LYS A 75 -20.25 7.90 3.26
C LYS A 75 -21.40 6.89 3.44
N ASN A 76 -21.13 5.61 3.17
CA ASN A 76 -22.08 4.54 3.39
C ASN A 76 -21.98 4.02 4.83
N GLN A 77 -23.10 4.04 5.57
CA GLN A 77 -23.16 3.63 6.98
C GLN A 77 -22.70 2.18 7.22
N TYR A 78 -22.98 1.26 6.28
CA TYR A 78 -22.58 -0.14 6.40
C TYR A 78 -21.08 -0.34 6.21
N ILE A 79 -20.40 0.61 5.58
CA ILE A 79 -18.95 0.61 5.39
C ILE A 79 -18.27 1.33 6.55
N ASP A 80 -18.77 2.50 6.96
CA ASP A 80 -18.15 3.30 8.00
C ASP A 80 -18.12 2.57 9.35
N SER A 81 -19.21 1.88 9.69
CA SER A 81 -19.34 1.10 10.94
C SER A 81 -18.32 -0.04 11.08
N VAL A 82 -17.77 -0.54 9.97
CA VAL A 82 -16.82 -1.66 9.96
C VAL A 82 -15.44 -1.29 9.43
N TYR A 83 -15.25 -0.04 9.03
CA TYR A 83 -13.98 0.44 8.48
C TYR A 83 -12.85 0.24 9.48
N SER A 84 -11.73 -0.29 9.00
CA SER A 84 -10.53 -0.49 9.81
C SER A 84 -9.30 -0.08 9.01
N GLN A 85 -8.63 0.99 9.46
CA GLN A 85 -7.39 1.46 8.85
C GLN A 85 -6.35 0.33 8.80
N LYS A 86 -6.16 -0.40 9.91
CA LYS A 86 -5.26 -1.56 9.98
C LYS A 86 -5.56 -2.63 8.91
N ALA A 87 -6.84 -2.83 8.59
CA ALA A 87 -7.25 -3.80 7.59
C ALA A 87 -6.97 -3.28 6.18
N LEU A 88 -7.17 -1.98 5.96
CA LEU A 88 -6.82 -1.32 4.70
C LEU A 88 -5.31 -1.33 4.47
N ASP A 89 -4.51 -1.04 5.48
CA ASP A 89 -3.04 -1.09 5.41
C ASP A 89 -2.56 -2.51 5.06
N THR A 90 -3.20 -3.52 5.63
CA THR A 90 -2.95 -4.93 5.29
C THR A 90 -3.32 -5.26 3.84
N ILE A 91 -4.35 -4.63 3.28
CA ILE A 91 -4.76 -4.85 1.89
C ILE A 91 -3.84 -4.10 0.91
N LEU A 92 -3.30 -2.95 1.30
CA LEU A 92 -2.32 -2.18 0.52
C LEU A 92 -1.03 -2.97 0.28
N THR A 93 -0.66 -3.90 1.15
CA THR A 93 0.50 -4.78 0.92
C THR A 93 0.19 -5.92 -0.06
N MET A 94 -1.08 -6.24 -0.29
CA MET A 94 -1.52 -7.40 -1.10
C MET A 94 -2.02 -7.02 -2.50
N TYR A 95 -2.50 -5.79 -2.68
CA TYR A 95 -3.13 -5.34 -3.91
C TYR A 95 -2.62 -3.97 -4.33
N GLU A 96 -2.54 -3.75 -5.64
CA GLU A 96 -2.27 -2.44 -6.19
C GLU A 96 -3.34 -1.42 -5.79
N GLU A 97 -2.91 -0.20 -5.48
CA GLU A 97 -3.77 0.91 -5.09
C GLU A 97 -4.94 1.13 -6.06
N LYS A 98 -4.68 0.99 -7.36
CA LYS A 98 -5.70 1.15 -8.42
C LYS A 98 -6.86 0.19 -8.28
N ASP A 99 -6.60 -1.06 -7.89
CA ASP A 99 -7.66 -2.06 -7.72
C ASP A 99 -8.40 -1.85 -6.39
N ILE A 100 -7.68 -1.45 -5.33
CA ILE A 100 -8.27 -1.06 -4.05
C ILE A 100 -9.25 0.11 -4.22
N ILE A 101 -8.84 1.15 -4.94
CA ILE A 101 -9.69 2.31 -5.27
C ILE A 101 -10.98 1.86 -5.98
N LYS A 102 -10.89 0.89 -6.90
CA LYS A 102 -12.07 0.37 -7.60
C LYS A 102 -12.98 -0.42 -6.65
N GLY A 103 -12.40 -1.27 -5.81
CA GLY A 103 -13.14 -2.00 -4.78
C GLY A 103 -13.89 -1.06 -3.83
N LEU A 104 -13.22 -0.03 -3.31
CA LEU A 104 -13.81 1.00 -2.45
C LEU A 104 -14.96 1.76 -3.13
N ASN A 105 -14.83 2.06 -4.43
CA ASN A 105 -15.89 2.71 -5.20
C ASN A 105 -17.14 1.82 -5.39
N GLU A 106 -16.98 0.50 -5.49
CA GLU A 106 -18.12 -0.42 -5.52
C GLU A 106 -18.76 -0.60 -4.15
N LEU A 107 -17.96 -0.59 -3.07
CA LEU A 107 -18.45 -0.67 -1.70
C LEU A 107 -19.39 0.50 -1.33
N TYR A 108 -19.18 1.68 -1.90
CA TYR A 108 -20.11 2.81 -1.73
C TYR A 108 -21.56 2.44 -2.10
N LYS A 109 -21.77 1.57 -3.10
CA LYS A 109 -23.10 1.14 -3.58
C LYS A 109 -23.70 0.00 -2.74
N TYR A 110 -22.99 -0.50 -1.74
CA TYR A 110 -23.41 -1.66 -0.96
C TYR A 110 -24.57 -1.30 -0.03
N ASN A 111 -25.60 -2.13 0.06
CA ASN A 111 -26.85 -1.80 0.76
C ASN A 111 -27.24 -2.80 1.84
N SER A 112 -26.30 -3.63 2.30
CA SER A 112 -26.53 -4.63 3.34
C SER A 112 -25.45 -4.58 4.40
N GLU A 113 -25.76 -5.17 5.56
CA GLU A 113 -24.85 -5.21 6.69
C GLU A 113 -23.59 -6.01 6.35
N ILE A 114 -22.44 -5.45 6.73
CA ILE A 114 -21.14 -6.06 6.54
C ILE A 114 -20.60 -6.41 7.91
N LYS A 115 -20.07 -7.63 8.07
CA LYS A 115 -19.45 -8.07 9.33
C LYS A 115 -17.94 -7.84 9.37
N ASN A 116 -17.30 -7.76 8.20
CA ASN A 116 -15.85 -7.67 8.10
C ASN A 116 -15.43 -6.89 6.85
N PHE A 117 -14.83 -5.71 7.07
CA PHE A 117 -14.36 -4.82 6.03
C PHE A 117 -13.30 -5.46 5.11
N SER A 118 -12.34 -6.20 5.68
CA SER A 118 -11.28 -6.82 4.89
C SER A 118 -11.85 -7.83 3.89
N LYS A 119 -12.74 -8.71 4.36
CA LYS A 119 -13.36 -9.75 3.52
C LYS A 119 -14.15 -9.15 2.37
N ILE A 120 -14.96 -8.13 2.63
CA ILE A 120 -15.81 -7.54 1.58
C ILE A 120 -14.97 -6.76 0.56
N LEU A 121 -13.94 -6.03 0.99
CA LEU A 121 -13.08 -5.27 0.09
C LEU A 121 -12.27 -6.22 -0.81
N ILE A 122 -11.68 -7.26 -0.23
CA ILE A 122 -10.96 -8.30 -0.98
C ILE A 122 -11.88 -8.97 -2.01
N SER A 123 -13.08 -9.40 -1.60
CA SER A 123 -14.07 -10.00 -2.50
C SER A 123 -14.40 -9.07 -3.67
N LYS A 124 -14.59 -7.77 -3.43
CA LYS A 124 -14.87 -6.82 -4.52
C LYS A 124 -13.67 -6.62 -5.45
N ILE A 125 -12.46 -6.58 -4.91
CA ILE A 125 -11.25 -6.49 -5.73
C ILE A 125 -11.13 -7.73 -6.63
N GLU A 126 -11.38 -8.92 -6.09
CA GLU A 126 -11.34 -10.18 -6.83
C GLU A 126 -12.45 -10.28 -7.88
N ASP A 127 -13.70 -9.93 -7.54
CA ASP A 127 -14.82 -9.86 -8.48
C ASP A 127 -14.45 -9.00 -9.71
N ILE A 128 -13.82 -7.84 -9.48
CA ILE A 128 -13.40 -6.91 -10.53
C ILE A 128 -12.26 -7.50 -11.38
N LYS A 129 -11.28 -8.17 -10.76
CA LYS A 129 -10.19 -8.84 -11.48
C LYS A 129 -10.71 -9.98 -12.35
N ASN A 130 -11.59 -10.81 -11.80
CA ASN A 130 -12.19 -11.95 -12.49
C ASN A 130 -13.12 -11.51 -13.63
N SER A 131 -13.92 -10.46 -13.43
CA SER A 131 -14.77 -9.88 -14.48
C SER A 131 -13.95 -9.37 -15.67
N LYS A 132 -12.79 -8.74 -15.43
CA LYS A 132 -11.88 -8.33 -16.52
C LYS A 132 -11.36 -9.55 -17.28
N LEU A 133 -10.99 -10.63 -16.58
CA LEU A 133 -10.47 -11.85 -17.18
C LEU A 133 -11.55 -12.56 -18.04
N GLU A 134 -12.78 -12.65 -17.55
CA GLU A 134 -13.90 -13.20 -18.33
C GLU A 134 -14.24 -12.35 -19.55
N ASN A 135 -14.21 -11.02 -19.43
CA ASN A 135 -14.45 -10.13 -20.56
C ASN A 135 -13.33 -10.20 -21.62
N LEU A 136 -12.10 -10.48 -21.20
CA LEU A 136 -10.98 -10.77 -22.11
C LEU A 136 -11.15 -12.13 -22.80
N LYS A 137 -11.60 -13.17 -22.08
CA LYS A 137 -11.93 -14.49 -22.66
C LYS A 137 -13.07 -14.39 -23.67
N LYS A 138 -14.16 -13.69 -23.33
CA LYS A 138 -15.29 -13.43 -24.24
C LYS A 138 -14.93 -12.57 -25.45
N LYS A 139 -13.97 -11.65 -25.32
CA LYS A 139 -13.43 -10.89 -26.47
C LYS A 139 -12.51 -11.73 -27.36
N LYS A 140 -11.79 -12.70 -26.81
CA LYS A 140 -10.98 -13.67 -27.59
C LYS A 140 -11.86 -14.68 -28.33
N GLU A 141 -12.98 -15.09 -27.76
CA GLU A 141 -13.91 -16.04 -28.41
C GLU A 141 -14.72 -15.43 -29.57
N LYS A 142 -14.92 -14.11 -29.62
CA LYS A 142 -15.67 -13.44 -30.71
C LYS A 142 -14.84 -13.06 -31.94
N LYS A 143 -13.52 -13.34 -31.96
CA LYS A 143 -12.66 -13.09 -33.12
C LYS A 143 -11.88 -14.35 -33.47
N GLN A 144 -12.57 -15.33 -34.05
CA GLN A 144 -11.93 -16.29 -34.94
C GLN A 144 -11.85 -15.66 -36.33
N GLU A 145 -10.70 -15.12 -36.66
CA GLU A 145 -10.03 -15.37 -37.94
C GLU A 145 -8.51 -15.27 -37.69
N PRO A 146 -7.72 -16.15 -38.30
CA PRO A 146 -6.33 -16.41 -37.91
C PRO A 146 -5.44 -15.29 -38.44
N ILE A 147 -4.40 -14.91 -37.69
CA ILE A 147 -3.06 -14.51 -38.19
C ILE A 147 -2.21 -14.12 -36.97
N GLU A 148 -1.17 -14.95 -36.79
CA GLU A 148 0.21 -14.70 -36.37
C GLU A 148 0.55 -13.76 -35.19
N GLU A 149 1.55 -14.26 -34.46
CA GLU A 149 2.20 -13.76 -33.27
C GLU A 149 2.68 -12.32 -33.37
N SER A 150 2.47 -11.55 -32.31
CA SER A 150 3.51 -10.71 -31.69
C SER A 150 2.90 -9.89 -30.55
N ILE A 151 3.22 -10.25 -29.30
CA ILE A 151 3.14 -9.29 -28.19
C ILE A 151 4.43 -9.41 -27.38
N ASN A 152 5.38 -8.55 -27.73
CA ASN A 152 6.38 -8.07 -26.79
C ASN A 152 5.65 -7.35 -25.65
N SER A 153 5.71 -7.91 -24.45
CA SER A 153 5.54 -7.14 -23.21
C SER A 153 6.49 -7.71 -22.16
N THR A 154 7.49 -6.90 -21.87
CA THR A 154 8.69 -7.17 -21.10
C THR A 154 8.40 -7.01 -19.60
N GLU A 155 8.07 -8.08 -18.89
CA GLU A 155 8.25 -8.20 -17.43
C GLU A 155 8.74 -9.62 -17.10
N PRO A 156 9.68 -9.80 -16.16
CA PRO A 156 10.40 -11.06 -16.02
C PRO A 156 9.50 -12.14 -15.42
N ILE A 157 9.30 -13.21 -16.17
CA ILE A 157 8.44 -14.37 -15.88
C ILE A 157 8.73 -15.00 -14.50
N GLU A 158 9.96 -14.84 -13.97
CA GLU A 158 10.37 -15.32 -12.65
C GLU A 158 9.68 -14.62 -11.47
N SER A 159 9.38 -13.31 -11.60
CA SER A 159 8.73 -12.55 -10.51
C SER A 159 7.29 -13.02 -10.25
N ASN A 160 6.60 -13.50 -11.29
CA ASN A 160 5.22 -13.96 -11.18
C ASN A 160 5.11 -15.33 -10.48
N LEU A 161 6.09 -16.22 -10.73
CA LEU A 161 6.10 -17.56 -10.13
C LEU A 161 6.29 -17.50 -8.61
N GLU A 162 7.24 -16.68 -8.14
CA GLU A 162 7.55 -16.59 -6.71
C GLU A 162 6.40 -15.95 -5.91
N MET A 163 5.78 -14.89 -6.45
CA MET A 163 4.58 -14.29 -5.85
C MET A 163 3.41 -15.27 -5.74
N GLU A 164 3.20 -16.13 -6.74
CA GLU A 164 2.15 -17.15 -6.69
C GLU A 164 2.48 -18.28 -5.71
N LYS A 165 3.76 -18.64 -5.56
CA LYS A 165 4.21 -19.59 -4.53
C LYS A 165 3.96 -19.05 -3.13
N GLU A 166 4.25 -17.77 -2.87
CA GLU A 166 3.98 -17.15 -1.57
C GLU A 166 2.48 -17.23 -1.20
N LYS A 167 1.58 -16.94 -2.15
CA LYS A 167 0.13 -17.07 -1.93
C LYS A 167 -0.28 -18.50 -1.61
N ILE A 168 0.27 -19.48 -2.32
CA ILE A 168 -0.04 -20.89 -2.11
C ILE A 168 0.51 -21.38 -0.76
N SER A 169 1.70 -20.91 -0.35
CA SER A 169 2.26 -21.21 0.97
C SER A 169 1.31 -20.77 2.09
N PHE A 170 0.70 -19.60 1.95
CA PHE A 170 -0.27 -19.11 2.92
C PHE A 170 -1.53 -19.98 2.97
N LEU A 171 -2.04 -20.43 1.81
CA LEU A 171 -3.16 -21.37 1.74
C LEU A 171 -2.84 -22.70 2.46
N ILE A 172 -1.63 -23.23 2.29
CA ILE A 172 -1.18 -24.44 2.98
C ILE A 172 -1.15 -24.21 4.50
N LEU A 173 -0.63 -23.07 4.98
CA LEU A 173 -0.58 -22.74 6.41
C LEU A 173 -1.97 -22.60 7.05
N GLN A 174 -2.94 -22.08 6.30
CA GLN A 174 -4.32 -21.90 6.77
C GLN A 174 -5.22 -23.12 6.57
N SER A 175 -4.78 -24.11 5.79
CA SER A 175 -5.54 -25.31 5.51
C SER A 175 -5.78 -26.17 6.76
N LYS A 176 -6.79 -27.05 6.73
CA LYS A 176 -7.10 -27.98 7.84
C LYS A 176 -6.13 -29.16 7.95
N HIS A 177 -5.11 -29.23 7.10
CA HIS A 177 -4.11 -30.29 7.10
C HIS A 177 -3.32 -30.35 8.40
N SER A 178 -2.85 -31.55 8.76
CA SER A 178 -1.94 -31.75 9.90
C SER A 178 -0.58 -31.09 9.63
N MET A 179 0.21 -30.86 10.67
CA MET A 179 1.53 -30.22 10.54
C MET A 179 2.44 -30.99 9.56
N THR A 180 2.45 -32.33 9.62
CA THR A 180 3.24 -33.19 8.72
C THR A 180 2.77 -33.08 7.27
N GLN A 181 1.45 -32.99 7.04
CA GLN A 181 0.88 -32.81 5.70
C GLN A 181 1.23 -31.42 5.14
N ARG A 182 1.16 -30.37 5.97
CA ARG A 182 1.56 -29.01 5.56
C ARG A 182 3.04 -28.94 5.20
N LEU A 183 3.91 -29.58 5.99
CA LEU A 183 5.34 -29.63 5.71
C LEU A 183 5.62 -30.30 4.35
N ASN A 184 4.95 -31.43 4.06
CA ASN A 184 5.09 -32.13 2.78
C ASN A 184 4.61 -31.26 1.60
N LEU A 185 3.48 -30.58 1.73
CA LEU A 185 2.99 -29.65 0.71
C LEU A 185 3.94 -28.47 0.50
N MET A 186 4.55 -27.94 1.56
CA MET A 186 5.57 -26.89 1.43
C MET A 186 6.82 -27.38 0.69
N THR A 187 7.28 -28.60 0.96
CA THR A 187 8.40 -29.19 0.24
C THR A 187 8.08 -29.34 -1.26
N GLN A 188 6.89 -29.85 -1.60
CA GLN A 188 6.44 -29.97 -2.99
C GLN A 188 6.30 -28.61 -3.69
N LEU A 189 5.87 -27.58 -2.98
CA LEU A 189 5.74 -26.22 -3.51
C LEU A 189 7.10 -25.63 -3.93
N VAL A 190 8.16 -25.91 -3.18
CA VAL A 190 9.53 -25.44 -3.49
C VAL A 190 10.03 -26.02 -4.81
N GLU A 191 9.76 -27.31 -5.06
CA GLU A 191 10.21 -28.06 -6.25
C GLU A 191 9.51 -27.66 -7.56
N ILE A 192 8.48 -26.81 -7.51
CA ILE A 192 7.75 -26.38 -8.70
C ILE A 192 8.46 -25.21 -9.37
N HIS A 193 8.90 -25.38 -10.61
CA HIS A 193 9.61 -24.32 -11.35
C HIS A 193 8.82 -23.75 -12.55
N SER A 194 7.54 -24.10 -12.70
CA SER A 194 6.68 -23.55 -13.76
C SER A 194 5.29 -23.20 -13.24
N LEU A 195 4.69 -22.15 -13.83
CA LEU A 195 3.36 -21.66 -13.46
C LEU A 195 2.26 -22.70 -13.73
N GLU A 196 2.41 -23.49 -14.79
CA GLU A 196 1.47 -24.56 -15.16
C GLU A 196 1.38 -25.63 -14.04
N LYS A 197 2.53 -26.12 -13.59
CA LYS A 197 2.61 -27.08 -12.48
C LYS A 197 2.14 -26.48 -11.17
N LEU A 198 2.35 -25.17 -10.97
CA LEU A 198 1.90 -24.45 -9.78
C LEU A 198 0.37 -24.35 -9.70
N LEU A 199 -0.29 -24.13 -10.84
CA LEU A 199 -1.75 -24.13 -10.94
C LEU A 199 -2.34 -25.53 -10.68
N GLU A 200 -1.72 -26.58 -11.21
CA GLU A 200 -2.12 -27.97 -10.92
C GLU A 200 -1.94 -28.31 -9.43
N PHE A 201 -0.85 -27.84 -8.83
CA PHE A 201 -0.57 -28.04 -7.41
C PHE A 201 -1.58 -27.33 -6.51
N LYS A 202 -1.97 -26.10 -6.85
CA LYS A 202 -3.00 -25.34 -6.12
C LYS A 202 -4.33 -26.09 -6.01
N ASN A 203 -4.72 -26.85 -7.03
CA ASN A 203 -5.96 -27.63 -7.04
C ASN A 203 -5.90 -28.89 -6.13
N LYS A 204 -4.73 -29.24 -5.60
CA LYS A 204 -4.52 -30.39 -4.71
C LYS A 204 -4.46 -30.02 -3.22
N ILE A 205 -4.46 -28.73 -2.89
CA ILE A 205 -4.45 -28.17 -1.53
C ILE A 205 -5.88 -27.94 -1.06
#